data_AF-A0A2P8D9Z2-F1
#
_entry.id   AF-A0A2P8D9Z2-F1
#
_cell.length_a   1.000
_cell.length_b   1.000
_cell.length_c   1.000
_cell.angle_alpha   90.00
_cell.angle_beta   90.00
_cell.angle_gamma   90.00
#
_symmetry.space_group_name_H-M   'P 1'
#
loop_
_entity.id
_entity.type
_entity.pdbx_description
1 polymer ?
#
loop_
_entity_poly.entity_id
_entity_poly.type
_entity_poly.pdbx_seq_one_letter_code
_entity_poly.pdbx_strand_id
1 'polypeptide(L)'
;MKNSNYRWQLTFTLLALVLGSALYFFFTHTDNSPAPPVTEHAPAFGPDNFNVMKLDTFVALVRSNYAGVTIQPREDKVLDLSVKIDKNAPGSFFNNNDALLQYKLNDYGFDIKYNPGEEVVRALFRIDEQQGVPVPNDVLLRLTGKINTTPTKHVDSAK
;
A
#
# COMPACT_ATOMS: atom_id res chain seq x y z
N MET A 1 -57.88 -23.91 48.81
CA MET A 1 -57.35 -23.56 47.47
C MET A 1 -56.72 -22.17 47.53
N LYS A 2 -55.40 -22.05 47.80
CA LYS A 2 -54.73 -20.73 47.95
C LYS A 2 -53.26 -20.71 47.51
N ASN A 3 -52.81 -21.69 46.70
CA ASN A 3 -51.39 -21.81 46.28
C ASN A 3 -51.15 -21.58 44.77
N SER A 4 -52.19 -21.28 43.98
CA SER A 4 -52.06 -21.12 42.52
C SER A 4 -51.48 -19.76 42.12
N ASN A 5 -51.85 -18.68 42.81
CA ASN A 5 -51.53 -17.32 42.38
C ASN A 5 -50.06 -16.92 42.62
N TYR A 6 -49.39 -17.54 43.59
CA TYR A 6 -47.97 -17.27 43.90
C TYR A 6 -47.01 -17.83 42.85
N ARG A 7 -47.37 -18.94 42.19
CA ARG A 7 -46.53 -19.57 41.16
C ARG A 7 -46.44 -18.72 39.91
N TRP A 8 -47.56 -18.11 39.51
CA TRP A 8 -47.62 -17.20 38.37
C TRP A 8 -46.85 -15.90 38.63
N GLN A 9 -46.97 -15.32 39.84
CA GLN A 9 -46.20 -14.13 40.21
C GLN A 9 -44.69 -14.38 40.18
N LEU A 10 -44.22 -15.52 40.71
CA LEU A 10 -42.79 -15.86 40.68
C LEU A 10 -42.27 -16.04 39.25
N THR A 11 -43.05 -16.64 38.33
CA THR A 11 -42.64 -16.78 36.92
C THR A 11 -42.57 -15.44 36.19
N PHE A 12 -43.50 -14.51 36.45
CA PHE A 12 -43.47 -13.19 35.82
C PHE A 12 -42.30 -12.33 36.32
N THR A 13 -41.99 -12.39 37.62
CA THR A 13 -40.85 -11.64 38.18
C THR A 13 -39.50 -12.17 37.67
N LEU A 14 -39.34 -13.49 37.54
CA LEU A 14 -38.14 -14.10 36.96
C LEU A 14 -37.97 -13.74 35.49
N LEU A 15 -39.06 -13.75 34.71
CA LEU A 15 -39.04 -13.39 33.30
C LEU A 15 -38.68 -11.90 33.10
N ALA A 16 -39.22 -11.01 33.94
CA ALA A 16 -38.89 -9.59 33.91
C ALA A 16 -37.42 -9.32 34.24
N LEU A 17 -36.83 -10.08 35.17
CA LEU A 17 -35.42 -9.94 35.55
C LEU A 17 -34.47 -10.37 34.42
N VAL A 18 -34.81 -11.45 33.70
CA VAL A 18 -34.04 -11.96 32.56
C VAL A 18 -34.12 -11.02 31.36
N LEU A 19 -35.30 -10.42 31.10
CA LEU A 19 -35.47 -9.45 30.03
C LEU A 19 -34.76 -8.12 30.34
N GLY A 20 -34.79 -7.67 31.59
CA GLY A 20 -34.09 -6.46 32.03
C GLY A 20 -32.57 -6.57 31.91
N SER A 21 -31.99 -7.72 32.26
CA SER A 21 -30.54 -7.95 32.15
C SER A 21 -30.09 -8.08 30.69
N ALA A 22 -30.88 -8.72 29.83
CA ALA A 22 -30.60 -8.81 28.40
C ALA A 22 -30.61 -7.42 27.74
N LEU A 23 -31.61 -6.59 28.04
CA LEU A 23 -31.70 -5.22 27.50
C LEU A 23 -30.56 -4.33 27.99
N TYR A 24 -30.16 -4.44 29.26
CA TYR A 24 -29.01 -3.71 29.81
C TYR A 24 -27.69 -4.13 29.14
N PHE A 25 -27.51 -5.42 28.85
CA PHE A 25 -26.32 -5.91 28.14
C PHE A 25 -26.27 -5.38 26.71
N PHE A 26 -27.39 -5.42 25.97
CA PHE A 26 -27.46 -4.87 24.62
C PHE A 26 -27.26 -3.35 24.57
N PHE A 27 -27.81 -2.58 25.52
CA PHE A 27 -27.64 -1.12 25.54
C PHE A 27 -26.24 -0.67 25.97
N THR A 28 -25.57 -1.43 26.83
CA THR A 28 -24.21 -1.09 27.33
C THR A 28 -23.08 -1.62 26.45
N HIS A 29 -23.34 -2.65 25.62
CA HIS A 29 -22.37 -3.23 24.68
C HIS A 29 -22.59 -2.83 23.22
N THR A 30 -23.55 -1.95 22.91
CA THR A 30 -23.47 -1.17 21.67
C THR A 30 -22.34 -0.17 21.83
N ASP A 31 -21.14 -0.63 21.52
CA ASP A 31 -19.97 0.22 21.32
C ASP A 31 -20.39 1.36 20.38
N ASN A 32 -20.40 2.58 20.92
CA ASN A 32 -20.32 3.79 20.12
C ASN A 32 -18.91 3.87 19.52
N SER A 33 -18.52 2.85 18.75
CA SER A 33 -17.34 2.93 17.90
C SER A 33 -17.58 4.12 16.97
N PRO A 34 -16.74 5.16 17.03
CA PRO A 34 -16.77 6.21 16.04
C PRO A 34 -16.75 5.52 14.68
N ALA A 35 -17.64 5.91 13.78
CA ALA A 35 -17.59 5.43 12.41
C ALA A 35 -16.12 5.48 11.95
N PRO A 36 -15.57 4.39 11.41
CA PRO A 36 -14.19 4.40 10.94
C PRO A 36 -14.03 5.64 10.07
N PRO A 37 -12.97 6.44 10.27
CA PRO A 37 -12.77 7.64 9.45
C PRO A 37 -12.94 7.20 8.00
N VAL A 38 -13.81 7.91 7.28
CA VAL A 38 -14.02 7.68 5.85
C VAL A 38 -12.63 7.70 5.25
N THR A 39 -12.12 6.50 4.98
CA THR A 39 -10.86 6.35 4.29
C THR A 39 -11.28 6.76 2.90
N GLU A 40 -10.98 8.00 2.51
CA GLU A 40 -10.98 8.35 1.10
C GLU A 40 -10.14 7.25 0.45
N HIS A 41 -10.82 6.31 -0.21
CA HIS A 41 -10.14 5.33 -1.01
C HIS A 41 -9.32 6.15 -1.98
N ALA A 42 -7.98 6.06 -1.86
CA ALA A 42 -7.10 6.61 -2.86
C ALA A 42 -7.65 6.18 -4.23
N PRO A 43 -7.79 7.11 -5.19
CA PRO A 43 -8.43 6.81 -6.46
C PRO A 43 -7.82 5.52 -7.01
N ALA A 44 -8.69 4.59 -7.43
CA ALA A 44 -8.25 3.30 -7.94
C ALA A 44 -7.18 3.53 -9.02
N PHE A 45 -6.06 2.83 -8.91
CA PHE A 45 -4.99 2.93 -9.89
C PHE A 45 -5.55 2.46 -11.23
N GLY A 46 -5.28 3.23 -12.28
CA GLY A 46 -5.80 3.00 -13.61
C GLY A 46 -4.78 3.30 -14.69
N PRO A 47 -5.23 3.26 -15.96
CA PRO A 47 -4.37 3.44 -17.13
C PRO A 47 -3.55 4.74 -17.13
N ASP A 48 -4.07 5.80 -16.52
CA ASP A 48 -3.43 7.12 -16.48
C ASP A 48 -2.35 7.23 -15.38
N ASN A 49 -2.19 6.20 -14.54
CA ASN A 49 -1.29 6.21 -13.38
C ASN A 49 0.07 5.53 -13.63
N PHE A 50 0.33 5.07 -14.86
CA PHE A 50 1.63 4.55 -15.28
C PHE A 50 2.03 5.07 -16.66
N ASN A 51 3.32 5.01 -16.96
CA ASN A 51 3.84 5.26 -18.30
C ASN A 51 4.66 4.07 -18.78
N VAL A 52 4.62 3.79 -20.07
CA VAL A 52 5.49 2.81 -20.70
C VAL A 52 6.81 3.47 -21.08
N MET A 53 7.92 2.92 -20.57
CA MET A 53 9.28 3.43 -20.81
C MET A 53 10.11 2.36 -21.50
N LYS A 54 11.05 2.76 -22.38
CA LYS A 54 12.03 1.82 -22.94
C LYS A 54 12.84 1.15 -21.84
N LEU A 55 13.01 -0.16 -21.93
CA LEU A 55 13.70 -1.01 -20.96
C LEU A 55 15.09 -0.45 -20.59
N ASP A 56 15.91 -0.13 -21.58
CA ASP A 56 17.27 0.39 -21.34
C ASP A 56 17.27 1.71 -20.55
N THR A 57 16.32 2.60 -20.87
CA THR A 57 16.15 3.87 -20.16
C THR A 57 15.71 3.64 -18.72
N PHE A 58 14.75 2.74 -18.51
CA PHE A 58 14.28 2.40 -17.17
C PHE A 58 15.41 1.81 -16.33
N VAL A 59 16.14 0.82 -16.86
CA VAL A 59 17.29 0.19 -16.19
C VAL A 59 18.38 1.21 -15.85
N ALA A 60 18.69 2.14 -16.79
CA ALA A 60 19.67 3.19 -16.57
C ALA A 60 19.24 4.14 -15.42
N LEU A 61 17.97 4.55 -15.40
CA LEU A 61 17.44 5.42 -14.35
C LEU A 61 17.44 4.74 -12.98
N VAL A 62 17.07 3.47 -12.90
CA VAL A 62 17.09 2.75 -11.61
C VAL A 62 18.53 2.65 -11.08
N ARG A 63 19.48 2.28 -11.93
CA ARG A 63 20.91 2.18 -11.56
C ARG A 63 21.51 3.52 -11.12
N SER A 64 21.10 4.63 -11.73
CA SER A 64 21.59 5.95 -11.34
C SER A 64 21.01 6.44 -10.01
N ASN A 65 19.81 6.01 -9.66
CA ASN A 65 19.09 6.50 -8.47
C ASN A 65 19.30 5.65 -7.21
N TYR A 66 19.69 4.38 -7.37
CA TYR A 66 19.83 3.42 -6.27
C TYR A 66 21.16 2.67 -6.37
N ALA A 67 22.06 2.94 -5.41
CA ALA A 67 23.30 2.19 -5.28
C ALA A 67 23.02 0.74 -4.85
N GLY A 68 23.67 -0.23 -5.49
CA GLY A 68 23.52 -1.64 -5.14
C GLY A 68 22.20 -2.27 -5.60
N VAL A 69 21.50 -1.67 -6.56
CA VAL A 69 20.35 -2.33 -7.20
C VAL A 69 20.81 -3.59 -7.94
N THR A 70 20.11 -4.69 -7.71
CA THR A 70 20.24 -5.90 -8.50
C THR A 70 19.13 -5.93 -9.53
N ILE A 71 19.48 -6.11 -10.80
CA ILE A 71 18.52 -6.19 -11.91
C ILE A 71 18.80 -7.48 -12.66
N GLN A 72 17.80 -8.34 -12.76
CA GLN A 72 17.90 -9.64 -13.43
C GLN A 72 16.73 -9.80 -14.40
N PRO A 73 16.97 -10.09 -15.68
CA PRO A 73 15.92 -10.60 -16.53
C PRO A 73 15.50 -11.99 -16.04
N ARG A 74 14.20 -12.24 -15.98
CA ARG A 74 13.61 -13.56 -15.77
C ARG A 74 13.06 -14.09 -17.09
N GLU A 75 12.71 -15.38 -17.07
CA GLU A 75 11.88 -15.99 -18.11
C GLU A 75 10.55 -15.22 -18.28
N ASP A 76 9.88 -15.40 -19.42
CA ASP A 76 8.59 -14.78 -19.73
C ASP A 76 8.58 -13.25 -19.83
N LYS A 77 9.69 -12.65 -20.27
CA LYS A 77 9.81 -11.19 -20.47
C LYS A 77 9.49 -10.41 -19.19
N VAL A 78 10.06 -10.81 -18.06
CA VAL A 78 9.90 -10.10 -16.78
C VAL A 78 11.25 -9.57 -16.31
N LEU A 79 11.29 -8.32 -15.88
CA LEU A 79 12.42 -7.70 -15.23
C LEU A 79 12.24 -7.79 -13.71
N ASP A 80 13.22 -8.37 -13.02
CA ASP A 80 13.26 -8.44 -11.56
C ASP A 80 14.27 -7.45 -11.01
N LEU A 81 13.83 -6.61 -10.08
CA LEU A 81 14.64 -5.60 -9.43
C LEU A 81 14.58 -5.81 -7.92
N SER A 82 15.77 -5.83 -7.31
CA SER A 82 15.92 -5.72 -5.87
C SER A 82 16.66 -4.42 -5.57
N VAL A 83 15.93 -3.47 -4.98
CA VAL A 83 16.39 -2.11 -4.70
C VAL A 83 16.65 -1.99 -3.21
N LYS A 84 17.90 -1.66 -2.83
CA LYS A 84 18.21 -1.31 -1.45
C LYS A 84 17.66 0.09 -1.13
N ILE A 85 16.91 0.18 -0.04
CA ILE A 85 16.25 1.41 0.42
C ILE A 85 16.75 1.82 1.81
N ASP A 86 16.58 3.09 2.15
CA ASP A 86 16.85 3.60 3.50
C ASP A 86 15.78 3.08 4.47
N LYS A 87 16.21 2.54 5.62
CA LYS A 87 15.33 2.11 6.72
C LYS A 87 14.40 3.23 7.20
N ASN A 88 14.85 4.47 7.12
CA ASN A 88 14.09 5.64 7.56
C ASN A 88 13.12 6.17 6.49
N ALA A 89 13.21 5.68 5.26
CA ALA A 89 12.35 6.10 4.15
C ALA A 89 11.95 4.89 3.27
N PRO A 90 11.20 3.93 3.83
CA PRO A 90 10.94 2.68 3.14
C PRO A 90 10.05 2.79 1.90
N GLY A 91 9.11 3.73 1.91
CA GLY A 91 8.28 4.03 0.74
C GLY A 91 8.99 4.87 -0.31
N SER A 92 10.28 5.18 -0.15
CA SER A 92 11.01 6.07 -1.06
C SER A 92 11.12 5.56 -2.50
N PHE A 93 10.95 4.26 -2.75
CA PHE A 93 10.93 3.71 -4.11
C PHE A 93 9.63 4.02 -4.86
N PHE A 94 8.50 4.00 -4.15
CA PHE A 94 7.16 4.14 -4.70
C PHE A 94 6.44 5.38 -4.15
N ASN A 95 7.22 6.41 -3.79
CA ASN A 95 6.75 7.71 -3.29
C ASN A 95 5.78 7.63 -2.09
N ASN A 96 5.95 6.64 -1.22
CA ASN A 96 5.06 6.32 -0.10
C ASN A 96 3.60 6.04 -0.53
N ASN A 97 3.37 5.71 -1.81
CA ASN A 97 2.07 5.30 -2.30
C ASN A 97 1.87 3.78 -2.06
N ASP A 98 1.44 3.43 -0.85
CA ASP A 98 1.18 2.04 -0.45
C ASP A 98 0.10 1.36 -1.33
N ALA A 99 -0.76 2.15 -1.99
CA ALA A 99 -1.75 1.63 -2.92
C ALA A 99 -1.11 0.95 -4.15
N LEU A 100 0.20 1.08 -4.38
CA LEU A 100 0.90 0.32 -5.43
C LEU A 100 1.20 -1.12 -5.01
N LEU A 101 1.22 -1.42 -3.71
CA LEU A 101 1.59 -2.75 -3.18
C LEU A 101 0.48 -3.80 -3.32
N GLN A 102 -0.77 -3.36 -3.53
CA GLN A 102 -1.93 -4.23 -3.74
C GLN A 102 -1.95 -4.86 -5.15
N TYR A 103 -1.32 -4.24 -6.14
CA TYR A 103 -1.35 -4.73 -7.51
C TYR A 103 -0.37 -5.87 -7.75
N LYS A 104 -0.66 -6.67 -8.76
CA LYS A 104 0.12 -7.82 -9.20
C LYS A 104 0.51 -7.62 -10.66
N LEU A 105 1.50 -8.41 -11.09
CA LEU A 105 2.08 -8.32 -12.43
C LEU A 105 1.04 -8.42 -13.56
N ASN A 106 -0.08 -9.11 -13.32
CA ASN A 106 -1.13 -9.29 -14.31
C ASN A 106 -2.12 -8.12 -14.39
N ASP A 107 -2.16 -7.22 -13.41
CA ASP A 107 -3.10 -6.10 -13.39
C ASP A 107 -2.60 -4.97 -14.29
N TYR A 108 -1.37 -4.53 -14.04
CA TYR A 108 -0.77 -3.36 -14.69
C TYR A 108 0.68 -3.59 -15.16
N GLY A 109 1.11 -4.84 -15.21
CA GLY A 109 2.47 -5.17 -15.65
C GLY A 109 3.56 -4.91 -14.61
N PHE A 110 3.20 -4.69 -13.32
CA PHE A 110 4.16 -4.58 -12.23
C PHE A 110 3.69 -5.29 -10.95
N ASP A 111 4.62 -5.74 -10.10
CA ASP A 111 4.36 -6.24 -8.74
C ASP A 111 5.45 -5.68 -7.83
N ILE A 112 5.08 -4.84 -6.87
CA ILE A 112 6.02 -4.25 -5.90
C ILE A 112 5.75 -4.87 -4.54
N LYS A 113 6.80 -5.43 -3.95
CA LYS A 113 6.79 -6.03 -2.62
C LYS A 113 7.79 -5.33 -1.74
N TYR A 114 7.30 -4.98 -0.57
CA TYR A 114 8.08 -4.37 0.48
C TYR A 114 7.79 -5.09 1.79
N ASN A 115 8.85 -5.43 2.53
CA ASN A 115 8.76 -5.98 3.87
C ASN A 115 9.35 -4.95 4.85
N PRO A 116 8.57 -4.43 5.82
CA PRO A 116 9.05 -3.50 6.86
C PRO A 116 10.33 -3.91 7.58
N GLY A 117 10.57 -5.22 7.71
CA GLY A 117 11.79 -5.76 8.33
C GLY A 117 13.02 -5.81 7.42
N GLU A 118 12.87 -5.55 6.13
CA GLU A 118 13.94 -5.66 5.12
C GLU A 118 14.28 -4.30 4.53
N GLU A 119 15.58 -4.00 4.39
CA GLU A 119 16.07 -2.79 3.68
C GLU A 119 15.96 -2.91 2.16
N VAL A 120 15.06 -3.76 1.66
CA VAL A 120 14.99 -4.14 0.25
C VAL A 120 13.55 -4.07 -0.24
N VAL A 121 13.34 -3.34 -1.32
CA VAL A 121 12.13 -3.41 -2.13
C VAL A 121 12.40 -4.37 -3.28
N ARG A 122 11.49 -5.32 -3.49
CA ARG A 122 11.52 -6.21 -4.64
C ARG A 122 10.41 -5.79 -5.60
N ALA A 123 10.76 -5.57 -6.86
CA ALA A 123 9.82 -5.14 -7.86
C ALA A 123 9.99 -5.98 -9.13
N LEU A 124 8.87 -6.45 -9.67
CA LEU A 124 8.80 -7.14 -10.96
C LEU A 124 8.10 -6.23 -11.96
N PHE A 125 8.59 -6.19 -13.19
CA PHE A 125 7.95 -5.47 -14.28
C PHE A 125 7.89 -6.33 -15.54
N ARG A 126 6.76 -6.34 -16.23
CA ARG A 126 6.59 -7.03 -17.50
C ARG A 126 7.24 -6.19 -18.61
N ILE A 127 7.96 -6.85 -19.49
CA ILE A 127 8.56 -6.28 -20.69
C ILE A 127 7.63 -6.63 -21.85
N ASP A 128 7.12 -5.63 -22.55
CA ASP A 128 6.29 -5.82 -23.72
C ASP A 128 7.11 -6.25 -24.96
N GLU A 129 6.44 -6.47 -26.08
CA GLU A 129 7.07 -6.90 -27.32
C GLU A 129 7.99 -5.84 -27.94
N GLN A 130 7.78 -4.57 -27.60
CA GLN A 130 8.55 -3.42 -28.07
C GLN A 130 9.68 -3.04 -27.09
N GLN A 131 10.01 -3.90 -26.14
CA GLN A 131 10.98 -3.60 -25.05
C GLN A 131 10.54 -2.42 -24.18
N GLY A 132 9.23 -2.21 -24.05
CA GLY A 132 8.61 -1.26 -23.13
C GLY A 132 8.34 -1.90 -21.76
N VAL A 133 8.43 -1.08 -20.72
CA VAL A 133 8.20 -1.44 -19.32
C VAL A 133 7.15 -0.49 -18.75
N PRO A 134 6.01 -0.96 -18.25
CA PRO A 134 5.00 -0.13 -17.60
C PRO A 134 5.47 0.25 -16.20
N VAL A 135 5.75 1.53 -15.97
CA VAL A 135 6.28 2.05 -14.72
C VAL A 135 5.25 2.99 -14.07
N PRO A 136 4.83 2.74 -12.81
CA PRO A 136 3.95 3.66 -12.09
C PRO A 136 4.53 5.08 -12.00
N ASN A 137 3.67 6.08 -12.10
CA ASN A 137 4.07 7.49 -12.07
C ASN A 137 4.82 7.84 -10.78
N ASP A 138 4.39 7.31 -9.64
CA ASP A 138 5.07 7.50 -8.35
C ASP A 138 6.50 6.95 -8.34
N VAL A 139 6.74 5.82 -9.01
CA VAL A 139 8.10 5.27 -9.18
C VAL A 139 8.91 6.19 -10.10
N LEU A 140 8.32 6.66 -11.21
CA LEU A 140 8.97 7.57 -12.14
C LEU A 140 9.37 8.90 -11.51
N LEU A 141 8.52 9.49 -10.66
CA LEU A 141 8.83 10.72 -9.94
C LEU A 141 10.08 10.56 -9.06
N ARG A 142 10.27 9.39 -8.46
CA ARG A 142 11.46 9.10 -7.63
C ARG A 142 12.71 8.87 -8.48
N LEU A 143 12.56 8.29 -9.67
CA LEU A 143 13.65 8.06 -10.62
C LEU A 143 14.07 9.33 -11.37
N THR A 144 13.17 10.32 -11.49
CA THR A 144 13.43 11.58 -12.21
C THR A 144 13.69 12.76 -11.29
N GLY A 145 13.17 12.75 -10.06
CA GLY A 145 13.33 13.82 -9.09
C GLY A 145 14.77 14.00 -8.57
N LYS A 146 15.59 12.95 -8.51
CA LYS A 146 17.00 13.08 -8.08
C LYS A 146 17.93 13.66 -9.14
N ILE A 147 17.48 13.73 -10.40
CA ILE A 147 18.29 14.29 -11.49
C ILE A 147 18.40 15.83 -11.33
N ASN A 148 17.39 16.46 -10.74
CA ASN A 148 17.31 17.92 -10.55
C ASN A 148 18.03 18.44 -9.29
N THR A 149 18.58 17.56 -8.45
CA THR A 149 19.36 17.93 -7.26
C THR A 149 20.87 17.85 -7.48
N THR A 150 21.33 17.86 -8.73
CA THR A 150 22.73 18.16 -9.01
C THR A 150 22.93 19.66 -8.73
N PRO A 151 23.76 20.07 -7.75
CA PRO A 151 24.01 21.48 -7.56
C PRO A 151 24.69 21.98 -8.84
N THR A 152 24.03 22.88 -9.55
CA THR A 152 24.69 23.72 -10.55
C THR A 152 25.85 24.39 -9.86
N LYS A 153 27.06 23.88 -10.12
CA LYS A 153 28.31 24.48 -9.68
C LYS A 153 28.36 25.84 -10.36
N HIS A 154 27.98 26.90 -9.63
CA HIS A 154 28.25 28.27 -10.04
C HIS A 154 29.77 28.35 -10.23
N VAL A 155 30.20 28.43 -11.49
CA VAL A 155 31.55 28.83 -11.81
C VAL A 155 31.58 30.32 -11.54
N ASP A 156 31.96 30.69 -10.33
CA ASP A 156 32.36 32.06 -10.04
C ASP A 156 33.58 32.33 -10.92
N SER A 157 33.36 33.14 -11.95
CA SER A 157 34.41 33.75 -12.75
C SER A 157 35.30 34.58 -11.83
N ALA A 158 36.40 33.99 -11.37
CA ALA A 158 37.48 34.73 -10.75
C ALA A 158 38.22 35.50 -11.85
N LYS A 159 38.20 36.83 -11.69
CA LYS A 159 38.82 37.85 -12.52
C LYS A 159 40.29 38.03 -12.14
#